data_AF-A0AAJ1MJV5-F1
#
_entry.id   AF-A0AAJ1MJV5-F1
#
_cell.length_a   1.000
_cell.length_b   1.000
_cell.length_c   1.000
_cell.angle_alpha   90.00
_cell.angle_beta   90.00
_cell.angle_gamma   90.00
#
_symmetry.space_group_name_H-M   'P 1'
#
loop_
_entity.id
_entity.type
_entity.pdbx_description
1 polymer ?
#
loop_
_entity_poly.entity_id
_entity_poly.type
_entity_poly.pdbx_seq_one_letter_code
_entity_poly.pdbx_strand_id
1 'polypeptide(L)'
;MKVRFLPLIIPLLFSLSCVTPKPENSVSNQAADVDTAASENMPATETPEVSPDPRSGDQISGNEVDKPEVSAGSEAVQTLPPLTEPELFSKIYSMMPWNVNAVMDGGRPIVILHDLDKNGYEDALVVAVEGRGEIVDLEDFSKSARLFQSGQEYAIFLLLIFYQSPDGVVLRYTVPVSKQLVFNGVEPIEIKRGSDFPYALKFSFRTRSGIEQELIILSGYGITRFTIKENLSEISLMEDIDEDGYEDIIVHEQGFEEGTGFETFITWYKWNLREYTEYKTTNIVRNLRDFFLICSEYLRAGQISSFLDYALDSEALTKLKTQGYSDTAILEMIFRSSGDPESVSGFFDSGGFTTVVFPEIMETPFSYANRMDFRHQVSVRLGRMGHQSEIFLADLSMKKNPFQNKQFCFIIEE
;
A
#
# COMPACT_ATOMS: atom_id res chain seq x y z
N MET A 1 8.14 -8.29 25.81
CA MET A 1 8.56 -9.65 25.41
C MET A 1 9.23 -9.55 24.03
N LYS A 2 10.52 -9.87 23.87
CA LYS A 2 11.22 -9.74 22.58
C LYS A 2 10.91 -10.97 21.72
N VAL A 3 9.97 -10.84 20.79
CA VAL A 3 9.73 -11.85 19.75
C VAL A 3 10.88 -11.77 18.76
N ARG A 4 11.71 -12.82 18.69
CA ARG A 4 12.78 -12.94 17.71
C ARG A 4 12.17 -13.49 16.42
N PHE A 5 12.09 -12.66 15.38
CA PHE A 5 11.76 -13.10 14.04
C PHE A 5 12.97 -13.79 13.40
N LEU A 6 12.77 -15.01 12.90
CA LEU A 6 13.64 -15.63 11.91
C LEU A 6 13.17 -15.17 10.52
N PRO A 7 14.04 -14.63 9.66
CA PRO A 7 13.66 -14.39 8.27
C PRO A 7 13.55 -15.73 7.54
N LEU A 8 12.34 -16.03 7.04
CA LEU A 8 12.08 -17.19 6.19
C LEU A 8 12.63 -16.90 4.78
N ILE A 9 13.83 -17.37 4.48
CA ILE A 9 14.38 -17.36 3.12
C ILE A 9 13.72 -18.51 2.34
N ILE A 10 12.91 -18.19 1.34
CA ILE A 10 12.30 -19.15 0.42
C ILE A 10 13.28 -19.36 -0.76
N PRO A 11 13.86 -20.55 -0.97
CA PRO A 11 14.57 -20.85 -2.20
C PRO A 11 13.56 -21.16 -3.31
N LEU A 12 13.47 -20.29 -4.32
CA LEU A 12 12.85 -20.62 -5.60
C LEU A 12 13.75 -21.59 -6.37
N LEU A 13 13.39 -22.87 -6.35
CA LEU A 13 13.94 -23.88 -7.27
C LEU A 13 12.98 -24.01 -8.46
N PHE A 14 13.31 -23.35 -9.57
CA PHE A 14 12.70 -23.61 -10.86
C PHE A 14 13.36 -24.85 -11.48
N SER A 15 12.63 -25.97 -11.55
CA SER A 15 12.97 -27.08 -12.44
C SER A 15 12.19 -26.94 -13.75
N LEU A 16 12.91 -26.56 -14.81
CA LEU A 16 12.43 -26.59 -16.18
C LEU A 16 12.29 -28.05 -16.62
N SER A 17 11.05 -28.55 -16.72
CA SER A 17 10.74 -29.77 -17.46
C SER A 17 10.05 -29.38 -18.77
N CYS A 18 10.78 -29.53 -19.87
CA CYS A 18 10.25 -29.42 -21.22
C CYS A 18 9.18 -30.49 -21.46
N VAL A 19 7.94 -30.07 -21.69
CA VAL A 19 6.90 -30.92 -22.28
C VAL A 19 6.59 -30.37 -23.67
N THR A 20 6.89 -31.16 -24.69
CA THR A 20 6.55 -30.90 -26.09
C THR A 20 5.07 -31.18 -26.34
N PRO A 21 4.30 -30.26 -26.95
CA PRO A 21 2.93 -30.57 -27.37
C PRO A 21 2.93 -31.28 -28.72
N LYS A 22 2.14 -32.35 -28.78
CA LYS A 22 1.81 -33.13 -29.99
C LYS A 22 0.65 -32.42 -30.71
N PRO A 23 0.63 -32.34 -32.05
CA PRO A 23 -0.45 -31.68 -32.77
C PRO A 23 -1.59 -32.67 -33.01
N GLU A 24 -2.83 -32.23 -32.79
CA GLU A 24 -4.01 -32.92 -33.33
C GLU A 24 -5.02 -31.92 -33.88
N ASN A 25 -5.52 -32.28 -35.06
CA ASN A 25 -6.26 -31.49 -36.02
C ASN A 25 -7.73 -31.28 -35.66
N SER A 26 -8.24 -30.15 -36.16
CA SER A 26 -9.55 -29.92 -36.79
C SER A 26 -10.82 -30.44 -36.11
N VAL A 27 -11.77 -29.53 -35.84
CA VAL A 27 -13.09 -29.50 -36.52
C VAL A 27 -13.62 -28.06 -36.53
N SER A 28 -14.26 -27.76 -37.65
CA SER A 28 -14.87 -26.53 -38.16
C SER A 28 -16.19 -26.09 -37.53
N ASN A 29 -16.53 -24.82 -37.82
CA ASN A 29 -17.86 -24.19 -37.95
C ASN A 29 -18.61 -23.82 -36.67
N GLN A 30 -18.89 -22.53 -36.48
CA GLN A 30 -20.09 -21.89 -37.03
C GLN A 30 -20.04 -20.36 -36.81
N ALA A 31 -20.46 -19.66 -37.85
CA ALA A 31 -20.73 -18.23 -37.85
C ALA A 31 -22.06 -17.93 -37.14
N ALA A 32 -22.10 -16.82 -36.41
CA ALA A 32 -23.33 -16.09 -36.15
C ALA A 32 -22.99 -14.59 -36.02
N ASP A 33 -23.43 -13.84 -37.03
CA ASP A 33 -23.74 -12.41 -36.97
C ASP A 33 -24.65 -12.10 -35.78
N VAL A 34 -24.37 -11.06 -35.00
CA VAL A 34 -25.38 -10.14 -34.41
C VAL A 34 -24.74 -8.77 -34.09
N ASP A 35 -25.20 -7.76 -34.82
CA ASP A 35 -25.53 -6.36 -34.49
C ASP A 35 -24.79 -5.56 -33.40
N THR A 36 -24.02 -4.60 -33.90
CA THR A 36 -24.08 -3.13 -33.74
C THR A 36 -24.97 -2.47 -32.66
N ALA A 37 -24.32 -1.56 -31.91
CA ALA A 37 -24.75 -0.21 -31.44
C ALA A 37 -25.22 0.05 -29.98
N ALA A 38 -24.89 1.29 -29.58
CA ALA A 38 -25.22 2.10 -28.38
C ALA A 38 -24.34 1.78 -27.15
N SER A 39 -23.33 2.57 -26.76
CA SER A 39 -23.20 4.03 -26.62
C SER A 39 -24.31 4.64 -25.77
N GLU A 40 -24.16 4.55 -24.44
CA GLU A 40 -24.83 5.42 -23.49
C GLU A 40 -23.80 6.16 -22.65
N ASN A 41 -23.84 7.48 -22.79
CA ASN A 41 -23.09 8.48 -22.03
C ASN A 41 -23.52 8.47 -20.56
N MET A 42 -22.56 8.39 -19.65
CA MET A 42 -22.79 8.77 -18.25
C MET A 42 -22.60 10.29 -18.08
N PRO A 43 -23.53 11.01 -17.42
CA PRO A 43 -23.36 12.42 -17.12
C PRO A 43 -22.45 12.60 -15.89
N ALA A 44 -21.62 13.64 -15.96
CA ALA A 44 -20.82 14.14 -14.85
C ALA A 44 -21.74 14.69 -13.75
N THR A 45 -21.51 14.24 -12.51
CA THR A 45 -22.16 14.78 -11.32
C THR A 45 -21.41 16.04 -10.89
N GLU A 46 -22.02 17.21 -11.12
CA GLU A 46 -21.55 18.49 -10.58
C GLU A 46 -21.76 18.52 -9.07
N THR A 47 -20.67 18.65 -8.31
CA THR A 47 -20.67 18.95 -6.89
C THR A 47 -20.88 20.46 -6.71
N PRO A 48 -21.87 20.92 -5.91
CA PRO A 48 -22.06 22.34 -5.67
C PRO A 48 -21.00 22.89 -4.70
N GLU A 49 -20.30 23.93 -5.14
CA GLU A 49 -19.50 24.83 -4.30
C GLU A 49 -20.37 25.47 -3.21
N VAL A 50 -20.00 25.25 -1.95
CA VAL A 50 -20.57 25.97 -0.81
C VAL A 50 -19.61 27.11 -0.45
N SER A 51 -19.99 28.35 -0.79
CA SER A 51 -19.35 29.56 -0.27
C SER A 51 -19.69 29.77 1.21
N PRO A 52 -18.75 30.28 2.03
CA PRO A 52 -19.03 30.70 3.39
C PRO A 52 -19.52 32.15 3.42
N ASP A 53 -20.67 32.39 4.04
CA ASP A 53 -21.17 33.73 4.33
C ASP A 53 -20.67 34.19 5.71
N PRO A 54 -20.08 35.39 5.85
CA PRO A 54 -19.65 35.94 7.13
C PRO A 54 -20.65 37.00 7.66
N ARG A 55 -20.79 37.07 9.00
CA ARG A 55 -21.49 38.07 9.87
C ARG A 55 -22.58 37.36 10.69
N SER A 56 -22.84 37.65 11.96
CA SER A 56 -22.47 38.70 12.92
C SER A 56 -22.36 38.02 14.29
N GLY A 57 -21.50 38.45 15.22
CA GLY A 57 -21.67 39.71 15.93
C GLY A 57 -22.89 39.63 16.84
N ASP A 58 -22.73 39.08 18.05
CA ASP A 58 -23.54 39.51 19.19
C ASP A 58 -22.78 39.36 20.51
N GLN A 59 -22.71 40.49 21.21
CA GLN A 59 -22.14 40.67 22.52
C GLN A 59 -23.14 40.15 23.56
N ILE A 60 -22.72 39.25 24.44
CA ILE A 60 -23.43 38.99 25.69
C ILE A 60 -22.52 39.34 26.86
N SER A 61 -22.89 40.46 27.45
CA SER A 61 -22.43 41.03 28.71
C SER A 61 -22.87 40.18 29.90
N GLY A 62 -21.94 39.95 30.82
CA GLY A 62 -22.14 39.96 32.28
C GLY A 62 -23.18 39.00 32.87
N ASN A 63 -22.68 37.97 33.57
CA ASN A 63 -23.13 37.66 34.93
C ASN A 63 -22.06 36.85 35.66
N GLU A 64 -21.40 37.54 36.58
CA GLU A 64 -20.54 36.99 37.62
C GLU A 64 -21.47 36.28 38.63
N VAL A 65 -21.55 34.96 38.54
CA VAL A 65 -22.30 34.11 39.48
C VAL A 65 -21.28 33.40 40.36
N ASP A 66 -21.40 33.65 41.67
CA ASP A 66 -20.66 33.04 42.76
C ASP A 66 -20.44 31.55 42.53
N LYS A 67 -19.15 31.18 42.48
CA LYS A 67 -18.66 29.82 42.37
C LYS A 67 -18.73 29.20 43.78
N PRO A 68 -19.59 28.21 44.06
CA PRO A 68 -19.51 27.49 45.32
C PRO A 68 -18.18 26.72 45.35
N GLU A 69 -17.38 26.96 46.39
CA GLU A 69 -16.26 26.10 46.78
C GLU A 69 -16.82 24.71 47.11
N VAL A 70 -16.94 23.86 46.07
CA VAL A 70 -17.15 22.43 46.26
C VAL A 70 -15.80 21.87 46.69
N SER A 71 -15.70 21.60 47.99
CA SER A 71 -14.65 20.79 48.60
C SER A 71 -14.51 19.49 47.82
N ALA A 72 -13.45 19.41 47.00
CA ALA A 72 -13.05 18.21 46.30
C ALA A 72 -12.42 17.24 47.30
N GLY A 73 -13.27 16.58 48.09
CA GLY A 73 -12.95 15.30 48.68
C GLY A 73 -12.85 14.27 47.57
N SER A 74 -11.71 14.24 46.86
CA SER A 74 -11.35 13.13 45.99
C SER A 74 -11.09 11.93 46.89
N GLU A 75 -12.14 11.22 47.28
CA GLU A 75 -12.01 9.85 47.78
C GLU A 75 -11.20 9.09 46.73
N ALA A 76 -9.97 8.71 47.10
CA ALA A 76 -9.13 7.89 46.26
C ALA A 76 -9.87 6.57 46.05
N VAL A 77 -10.55 6.45 44.90
CA VAL A 77 -11.15 5.20 44.46
C VAL A 77 -10.03 4.17 44.48
N GLN A 78 -10.12 3.20 45.39
CA GLN A 78 -9.16 2.11 45.46
C GLN A 78 -9.32 1.30 44.17
N THR A 79 -8.46 1.57 43.20
CA THR A 79 -8.38 0.79 41.98
C THR A 79 -7.81 -0.58 42.34
N LEU A 80 -8.57 -1.63 42.03
CA LEU A 80 -8.06 -2.99 42.17
C LEU A 80 -6.84 -3.16 41.24
N PRO A 81 -5.80 -3.89 41.65
CA PRO A 81 -4.64 -4.11 40.81
C PRO A 81 -5.05 -4.82 39.51
N PRO A 82 -4.34 -4.60 38.39
CA PRO A 82 -4.59 -5.32 37.15
C PRO A 82 -4.46 -6.83 37.38
N LEU A 83 -5.37 -7.59 36.75
CA LEU A 83 -5.32 -9.05 36.77
C LEU A 83 -3.99 -9.54 36.20
N THR A 84 -3.47 -10.62 36.77
CA THR A 84 -2.35 -11.32 36.15
C THR A 84 -2.81 -12.01 34.86
N GLU A 85 -1.89 -12.22 33.92
CA GLU A 85 -2.18 -12.88 32.63
C GLU A 85 -2.94 -14.22 32.79
N PRO A 86 -2.58 -15.13 33.73
CA PRO A 86 -3.35 -16.36 33.95
C PRO A 86 -4.78 -16.13 34.47
N GLU A 87 -4.99 -15.13 35.33
CA GLU A 87 -6.31 -14.77 35.85
C GLU A 87 -7.19 -14.18 34.75
N LEU A 88 -6.61 -13.28 33.93
CA LEU A 88 -7.25 -12.70 32.76
C LEU A 88 -7.71 -13.80 31.80
N PHE A 89 -6.81 -14.73 31.45
CA PHE A 89 -7.14 -15.84 30.55
C PHE A 89 -8.22 -16.76 31.13
N SER A 90 -8.13 -17.12 32.42
CA SER A 90 -9.16 -17.92 33.08
C SER A 90 -10.55 -17.27 32.99
N LYS A 91 -10.62 -15.95 33.22
CA LYS A 91 -11.87 -15.19 33.08
C LYS A 91 -12.35 -15.17 31.63
N ILE A 92 -11.48 -14.88 30.67
CA ILE A 92 -11.79 -14.88 29.24
C ILE A 92 -12.43 -16.21 28.82
N TYR A 93 -11.78 -17.34 29.14
CA TYR A 93 -12.30 -18.66 28.78
C TYR A 93 -13.67 -18.96 29.39
N SER A 94 -13.93 -18.49 30.62
CA SER A 94 -15.26 -18.65 31.25
C SER A 94 -16.36 -17.80 30.58
N MET A 95 -15.98 -16.75 29.86
CA MET A 95 -16.88 -15.81 29.19
C MET A 95 -16.99 -16.04 27.68
N MET A 96 -16.16 -16.92 27.11
CA MET A 96 -16.21 -17.21 25.67
C MET A 96 -17.58 -17.77 25.27
N PRO A 97 -18.17 -17.33 24.14
CA PRO A 97 -19.39 -17.92 23.62
C PRO A 97 -19.21 -19.44 23.41
N TRP A 98 -20.21 -20.21 23.79
CA TRP A 98 -20.18 -21.69 23.75
C TRP A 98 -20.00 -22.30 22.34
N ASN A 99 -20.20 -21.50 21.28
CA ASN A 99 -19.99 -21.85 19.87
C ASN A 99 -18.71 -21.25 19.28
N VAL A 100 -17.77 -20.81 20.12
CA VAL A 100 -16.53 -20.16 19.69
C VAL A 100 -15.35 -20.79 20.43
N ASN A 101 -14.28 -21.11 19.69
CA ASN A 101 -13.06 -21.68 20.26
C ASN A 101 -11.89 -20.75 19.97
N ALA A 102 -11.05 -20.50 20.98
CA ALA A 102 -9.82 -19.74 20.78
C ALA A 102 -8.88 -20.51 19.85
N VAL A 103 -8.22 -19.80 18.94
CA VAL A 103 -7.14 -20.39 18.13
C VAL A 103 -5.91 -20.51 19.01
N MET A 104 -5.34 -21.71 19.08
CA MET A 104 -4.16 -22.03 19.86
C MET A 104 -2.91 -22.02 18.99
N ASP A 105 -1.80 -21.52 19.49
CA ASP A 105 -0.47 -21.65 18.88
C ASP A 105 0.47 -22.27 19.92
N GLY A 106 0.96 -23.49 19.65
CA GLY A 106 1.80 -24.24 20.59
C GLY A 106 1.13 -24.49 21.94
N GLY A 107 -0.19 -24.74 21.95
CA GLY A 107 -0.97 -24.99 23.16
C GLY A 107 -1.31 -23.73 23.99
N ARG A 108 -1.07 -22.53 23.47
CA ARG A 108 -1.49 -21.26 24.09
C ARG A 108 -2.47 -20.52 23.20
N PRO A 109 -3.51 -19.85 23.72
CA PRO A 109 -4.38 -19.04 22.88
C PRO A 109 -3.61 -17.89 22.26
N ILE A 110 -3.94 -17.54 21.02
CA ILE A 110 -3.48 -16.31 20.38
C ILE A 110 -4.25 -15.15 21.01
N VAL A 111 -3.62 -14.50 22.00
CA VAL A 111 -4.12 -13.32 22.69
C VAL A 111 -3.14 -12.18 22.52
N ILE A 112 -3.67 -11.02 22.15
CA ILE A 112 -2.93 -9.77 22.08
C ILE A 112 -3.47 -8.87 23.20
N LEU A 113 -2.56 -8.32 23.99
CA LEU A 113 -2.88 -7.42 25.10
C LEU A 113 -2.57 -5.99 24.69
N HIS A 114 -3.54 -5.09 24.86
CA HIS A 114 -3.39 -3.66 24.60
C HIS A 114 -4.42 -2.85 25.37
N ASP A 115 -4.04 -1.72 25.96
CA ASP A 115 -4.95 -0.77 26.62
C ASP A 115 -5.70 0.07 25.56
N LEU A 116 -6.88 -0.38 25.14
CA LEU A 116 -7.65 0.24 24.05
C LEU A 116 -8.41 1.49 24.50
N ASP A 117 -8.81 1.57 25.77
CA ASP A 117 -9.57 2.68 26.33
C ASP A 117 -8.74 3.65 27.19
N LYS A 118 -7.43 3.38 27.32
CA LYS A 118 -6.43 4.18 28.04
C LYS A 118 -6.73 4.28 29.53
N ASN A 119 -7.32 3.24 30.10
CA ASN A 119 -7.68 3.20 31.52
C ASN A 119 -6.54 2.66 32.42
N GLY A 120 -5.40 2.26 31.83
CA GLY A 120 -4.24 1.70 32.52
C GLY A 120 -4.32 0.18 32.74
N TYR A 121 -5.33 -0.49 32.19
CA TYR A 121 -5.48 -1.93 32.20
C TYR A 121 -5.36 -2.50 30.78
N GLU A 122 -4.76 -3.68 30.66
CA GLU A 122 -4.60 -4.34 29.37
C GLU A 122 -5.92 -5.01 28.95
N ASP A 123 -6.46 -4.62 27.80
CA ASP A 123 -7.58 -5.31 27.18
C ASP A 123 -7.08 -6.53 26.40
N ALA A 124 -7.90 -7.57 26.31
CA ALA A 124 -7.53 -8.79 25.62
C ALA A 124 -8.26 -8.94 24.28
N LEU A 125 -7.47 -9.06 23.22
CA LEU A 125 -7.91 -9.32 21.86
C LEU A 125 -7.60 -10.78 21.53
N VAL A 126 -8.63 -11.62 21.47
CA VAL A 126 -8.51 -13.08 21.32
C VAL A 126 -8.91 -13.47 19.90
N VAL A 127 -8.01 -14.18 19.20
CA VAL A 127 -8.35 -14.79 17.91
C VAL A 127 -9.11 -16.08 18.15
N ALA A 128 -10.26 -16.21 17.49
CA ALA A 128 -11.14 -17.35 17.67
C ALA A 128 -11.75 -17.81 16.36
N VAL A 129 -12.34 -19.00 16.36
CA VAL A 129 -13.14 -19.53 15.25
C VAL A 129 -14.51 -19.99 15.74
N GLU A 130 -15.50 -19.85 14.87
CA GLU A 130 -16.83 -20.41 15.12
C GLU A 130 -16.80 -21.93 15.00
N GLY A 131 -17.31 -22.64 16.02
CA GLY A 131 -17.35 -24.09 16.07
C GLY A 131 -17.70 -24.64 17.46
N ARG A 132 -18.11 -25.90 17.57
CA ARG A 132 -18.35 -26.56 18.86
C ARG A 132 -17.28 -27.61 19.15
N GLY A 133 -16.67 -27.52 20.33
CA GLY A 133 -16.20 -28.69 21.08
C GLY A 133 -14.76 -29.16 20.89
N GLU A 134 -14.08 -28.81 19.80
CA GLU A 134 -12.67 -29.19 19.61
C GLU A 134 -11.74 -28.00 19.80
N ILE A 135 -10.61 -28.26 20.49
CA ILE A 135 -9.50 -27.31 20.58
C ILE A 135 -8.95 -27.12 19.17
N VAL A 136 -8.71 -25.88 18.80
CA VAL A 136 -8.34 -25.49 17.46
C VAL A 136 -6.90 -25.01 17.46
N ASP A 137 -6.01 -25.74 16.80
CA ASP A 137 -4.60 -25.36 16.69
C ASP A 137 -4.33 -24.60 15.37
N LEU A 138 -3.50 -23.56 15.43
CA LEU A 138 -3.04 -22.77 14.30
C LEU A 138 -2.30 -23.65 13.28
N GLU A 139 -1.61 -24.70 13.73
CA GLU A 139 -0.96 -25.65 12.82
C GLU A 139 -1.97 -26.28 11.86
N ASP A 140 -3.20 -26.54 12.30
CA ASP A 140 -4.23 -27.10 11.43
C ASP A 140 -4.75 -26.10 10.40
N PHE A 141 -4.79 -24.82 10.73
CA PHE A 141 -5.19 -23.77 9.79
C PHE A 141 -4.07 -23.22 8.93
N SER A 142 -2.80 -23.37 9.29
CA SER A 142 -1.69 -22.86 8.49
C SER A 142 -1.31 -23.79 7.31
N LYS A 143 -1.85 -25.02 7.28
CA LYS A 143 -1.60 -26.02 6.23
C LYS A 143 -2.13 -25.58 4.87
N SER A 144 -1.23 -25.12 4.00
CA SER A 144 -1.56 -24.69 2.62
C SER A 144 -2.21 -25.78 1.76
N ALA A 145 -1.97 -27.06 2.07
CA ALA A 145 -2.59 -28.19 1.37
C ALA A 145 -4.13 -28.14 1.41
N ARG A 146 -4.73 -27.52 2.43
CA ARG A 146 -6.18 -27.38 2.58
C ARG A 146 -6.83 -26.62 1.42
N LEU A 147 -6.10 -25.71 0.77
CA LEU A 147 -6.61 -24.95 -0.37
C LEU A 147 -6.94 -25.82 -1.58
N PHE A 148 -6.31 -27.00 -1.69
CA PHE A 148 -6.40 -27.87 -2.86
C PHE A 148 -7.17 -29.17 -2.58
N GLN A 149 -7.61 -29.40 -1.33
CA GLN A 149 -8.40 -30.57 -0.95
C GLN A 149 -9.89 -30.31 -1.19
N SER A 150 -10.59 -31.31 -1.72
CA SER A 150 -12.05 -31.27 -1.89
C SER A 150 -12.77 -31.51 -0.54
N GLY A 151 -13.95 -30.91 -0.38
CA GLY A 151 -14.80 -31.12 0.79
C GLY A 151 -14.33 -30.44 2.08
N GLN A 152 -13.36 -29.53 2.02
CA GLN A 152 -12.93 -28.74 3.16
C GLN A 152 -13.97 -27.66 3.50
N GLU A 153 -14.32 -27.55 4.77
CA GLU A 153 -15.18 -26.47 5.27
C GLU A 153 -14.35 -25.23 5.61
N TYR A 154 -14.88 -24.07 5.24
CA TYR A 154 -14.30 -22.78 5.60
C TYR A 154 -14.54 -22.48 7.07
N ALA A 155 -13.49 -22.08 7.78
CA ALA A 155 -13.61 -21.58 9.14
C ALA A 155 -13.98 -20.10 9.14
N ILE A 156 -14.86 -19.70 10.07
CA ILE A 156 -15.22 -18.31 10.30
C ILE A 156 -14.34 -17.81 11.43
N PHE A 157 -13.40 -16.93 11.10
CA PHE A 157 -12.47 -16.32 12.06
C PHE A 157 -13.11 -15.09 12.68
N LEU A 158 -12.96 -14.99 14.00
CA LEU A 158 -13.51 -13.95 14.85
C LEU A 158 -12.38 -13.31 15.67
N LEU A 159 -12.54 -12.03 15.97
CA LEU A 159 -11.78 -11.33 17.00
C LEU A 159 -12.72 -11.01 18.16
N LEU A 160 -12.44 -11.61 19.32
CA LEU A 160 -13.16 -11.31 20.55
C LEU A 160 -12.38 -10.24 21.33
N ILE A 161 -13.04 -9.17 21.74
CA ILE A 161 -12.39 -8.06 22.42
C ILE A 161 -12.98 -7.96 23.83
N PHE A 162 -12.14 -8.21 24.82
CA PHE A 162 -12.48 -8.17 26.24
C PHE A 162 -11.87 -6.94 26.89
N TYR A 163 -12.71 -6.09 27.46
CA TYR A 163 -12.26 -4.89 28.16
C TYR A 163 -11.97 -5.24 29.61
N GLN A 164 -10.82 -4.80 30.11
CA GLN A 164 -10.46 -4.92 31.52
C GLN A 164 -10.66 -3.59 32.23
N SER A 165 -11.30 -3.64 33.40
CA SER A 165 -11.48 -2.50 34.29
C SER A 165 -11.27 -2.93 35.75
N PRO A 166 -11.29 -1.99 36.71
CA PRO A 166 -11.26 -2.35 38.13
C PRO A 166 -12.39 -3.32 38.53
N ASP A 167 -13.56 -3.25 37.87
CA ASP A 167 -14.72 -4.08 38.19
C ASP A 167 -14.63 -5.50 37.61
N GLY A 168 -13.68 -5.76 36.71
CA GLY A 168 -13.44 -7.07 36.12
C GLY A 168 -13.17 -7.02 34.62
N VAL A 169 -13.54 -8.11 33.95
CA VAL A 169 -13.33 -8.28 32.50
C VAL A 169 -14.69 -8.49 31.87
N VAL A 170 -14.95 -7.85 30.72
CA VAL A 170 -16.21 -8.00 29.98
C VAL A 170 -15.94 -8.21 28.50
N LEU A 171 -16.62 -9.18 27.88
CA LEU A 171 -16.64 -9.31 26.42
C LEU A 171 -17.41 -8.12 25.84
N ARG A 172 -16.70 -7.21 25.17
CA ARG A 172 -17.29 -5.99 24.62
C ARG A 172 -17.72 -6.16 23.16
N TYR A 173 -16.87 -6.79 22.35
CA TYR A 173 -17.11 -6.96 20.92
C TYR A 173 -16.78 -8.37 20.44
N THR A 174 -17.51 -8.81 19.43
CA THR A 174 -17.20 -10.00 18.61
C THR A 174 -17.18 -9.53 17.17
N VAL A 175 -15.99 -9.44 16.58
CA VAL A 175 -15.79 -8.89 15.24
C VAL A 175 -15.55 -10.04 14.27
N PRO A 176 -16.41 -10.25 13.26
CA PRO A 176 -16.12 -11.20 12.20
C PRO A 176 -14.95 -10.69 11.36
N VAL A 177 -13.88 -11.48 11.26
CA VAL A 177 -12.68 -11.12 10.52
C VAL A 177 -12.81 -11.57 9.07
N SER A 178 -12.82 -12.88 8.84
CA SER A 178 -12.96 -13.46 7.50
C SER A 178 -13.45 -14.91 7.58
N LYS A 179 -13.84 -15.46 6.42
CA LYS A 179 -14.24 -16.86 6.26
C LYS A 179 -13.25 -17.54 5.32
N GLN A 180 -12.28 -18.27 5.86
CA GLN A 180 -11.12 -18.75 5.11
C GLN A 180 -10.74 -20.19 5.47
N LEU A 181 -10.00 -20.84 4.58
CA LEU A 181 -9.47 -22.20 4.79
C LEU A 181 -8.11 -22.21 5.48
N VAL A 182 -7.27 -21.21 5.16
CA VAL A 182 -5.89 -21.14 5.63
C VAL A 182 -5.63 -19.81 6.29
N PHE A 183 -5.26 -19.86 7.57
CA PHE A 183 -4.90 -18.71 8.39
C PHE A 183 -3.41 -18.77 8.72
N ASN A 184 -2.69 -17.72 8.39
CA ASN A 184 -1.25 -17.65 8.57
C ASN A 184 -0.87 -17.04 9.92
N GLY A 185 -1.71 -16.15 10.45
CA GLY A 185 -1.45 -15.48 11.72
C GLY A 185 -2.06 -14.08 11.78
N VAL A 186 -1.84 -13.45 12.93
CA VAL A 186 -2.22 -12.07 13.22
C VAL A 186 -1.02 -11.33 13.77
N GLU A 187 -0.88 -10.06 13.43
CA GLU A 187 0.11 -9.18 14.04
C GLU A 187 -0.46 -7.77 14.27
N PRO A 188 -0.05 -7.07 15.33
CA PRO A 188 -0.36 -5.67 15.50
C PRO A 188 0.38 -4.83 14.46
N ILE A 189 -0.26 -3.77 13.98
CA ILE A 189 0.35 -2.79 13.10
C ILE A 189 0.15 -1.38 13.67
N GLU A 190 1.17 -0.55 13.54
CA GLU A 190 1.08 0.87 13.88
C GLU A 190 0.47 1.61 12.68
N ILE A 191 -0.70 2.23 12.85
CA ILE A 191 -1.27 3.12 11.83
C ILE A 191 -0.65 4.52 11.93
N LYS A 192 -0.24 4.93 13.13
CA LYS A 192 0.41 6.23 13.35
C LYS A 192 1.73 6.00 14.07
N ARG A 193 2.82 6.47 13.47
CA ARG A 193 4.18 6.22 13.96
C ARG A 193 4.35 6.72 15.39
N GLY A 194 4.80 5.82 16.27
CA GLY A 194 5.04 6.15 17.68
C GLY A 194 3.77 6.45 18.49
N SER A 195 2.60 6.07 17.96
CA SER A 195 1.31 6.16 18.64
C SER A 195 0.77 4.77 18.90
N ASP A 196 0.21 4.56 20.09
CA ASP A 196 -0.54 3.36 20.47
C ASP A 196 -1.97 3.35 19.90
N PHE A 197 -2.39 4.46 19.27
CA PHE A 197 -3.74 4.65 18.77
C PHE A 197 -3.78 5.53 17.50
N PRO A 198 -4.63 5.24 16.50
CA PRO A 198 -5.54 4.08 16.42
C PRO A 198 -4.77 2.76 16.38
N TYR A 199 -5.35 1.74 17.00
CA TYR A 199 -4.73 0.41 17.11
C TYR A 199 -5.27 -0.49 16.01
N ALA A 200 -4.41 -1.27 15.36
CA ALA A 200 -4.86 -2.16 14.32
C ALA A 200 -4.18 -3.53 14.37
N LEU A 201 -4.96 -4.53 13.95
CA LEU A 201 -4.52 -5.90 13.80
C LEU A 201 -4.61 -6.30 12.33
N LYS A 202 -3.54 -6.87 11.81
CA LYS A 202 -3.48 -7.44 10.47
C LYS A 202 -3.58 -8.95 10.55
N PHE A 203 -4.71 -9.48 10.09
CA PHE A 203 -4.93 -10.91 9.95
C PHE A 203 -4.52 -11.35 8.55
N SER A 204 -3.69 -12.37 8.43
CA SER A 204 -3.22 -12.88 7.13
C SER A 204 -3.81 -14.24 6.83
N PHE A 205 -4.43 -14.36 5.66
CA PHE A 205 -5.03 -15.57 5.13
C PHE A 205 -4.38 -15.94 3.80
N ARG A 206 -4.10 -17.22 3.58
CA ARG A 206 -3.66 -17.70 2.26
C ARG A 206 -4.88 -18.18 1.49
N THR A 207 -5.01 -17.72 0.25
CA THR A 207 -6.07 -18.11 -0.67
C THR A 207 -5.48 -18.84 -1.88
N ARG A 208 -6.34 -19.32 -2.79
CA ARG A 208 -5.86 -19.91 -4.06
C ARG A 208 -5.21 -18.88 -4.98
N SER A 209 -5.62 -17.62 -4.88
CA SER A 209 -5.16 -16.54 -5.74
C SER A 209 -3.91 -15.84 -5.18
N GLY A 210 -3.62 -16.01 -3.88
CA GLY A 210 -2.47 -15.38 -3.23
C GLY A 210 -2.69 -15.24 -1.73
N ILE A 211 -2.52 -14.03 -1.21
CA ILE A 211 -2.71 -13.69 0.19
C ILE A 211 -3.84 -12.66 0.29
N GLU A 212 -4.72 -12.84 1.26
CA GLU A 212 -5.74 -11.87 1.66
C GLU A 212 -5.42 -11.45 3.08
N GLN A 213 -5.36 -10.15 3.33
CA GLN A 213 -5.11 -9.61 4.66
C GLN A 213 -6.30 -8.75 5.07
N GLU A 214 -6.76 -8.93 6.31
CA GLU A 214 -7.82 -8.11 6.90
C GLU A 214 -7.20 -7.24 7.97
N LEU A 215 -7.29 -5.92 7.79
CA LEU A 215 -6.97 -4.94 8.80
C LEU A 215 -8.21 -4.67 9.63
N ILE A 216 -8.17 -5.01 10.91
CA ILE A 216 -9.20 -4.64 11.89
C ILE A 216 -8.66 -3.48 12.70
N ILE A 217 -9.32 -2.34 12.61
CA ILE A 217 -8.83 -1.07 13.14
C ILE A 217 -9.76 -0.60 14.26
N LEU A 218 -9.21 -0.38 15.44
CA LEU A 218 -9.88 0.13 16.62
C LEU A 218 -9.51 1.60 16.80
N SER A 219 -10.52 2.46 16.68
CA SER A 219 -10.37 3.92 16.77
C SER A 219 -11.42 4.52 17.71
N GLY A 220 -11.30 5.81 17.99
CA GLY A 220 -12.27 6.55 18.80
C GLY A 220 -13.66 6.62 18.13
N TYR A 221 -13.74 6.30 16.83
CA TYR A 221 -14.96 6.25 16.04
C TYR A 221 -15.57 4.84 15.94
N GLY A 222 -14.97 3.86 16.62
CA GLY A 222 -15.39 2.46 16.59
C GLY A 222 -14.42 1.56 15.82
N ILE A 223 -14.92 0.39 15.42
CA ILE A 223 -14.16 -0.64 14.74
C ILE A 223 -14.43 -0.55 13.24
N THR A 224 -13.37 -0.36 12.46
CA THR A 224 -13.42 -0.35 10.99
C THR A 224 -12.56 -1.47 10.42
N ARG A 225 -12.79 -1.80 9.15
CA ARG A 225 -12.11 -2.90 8.47
C ARG A 225 -11.62 -2.45 7.10
N PHE A 226 -10.44 -2.91 6.72
CA PHE A 226 -9.91 -2.75 5.37
C PHE A 226 -9.34 -4.08 4.88
N THR A 227 -9.66 -4.47 3.65
CA THR A 227 -9.19 -5.74 3.06
C THR A 227 -8.09 -5.42 2.05
N ILE A 228 -6.92 -6.03 2.25
CA ILE A 228 -5.78 -5.98 1.34
C ILE A 228 -5.69 -7.31 0.61
N LYS A 229 -5.48 -7.31 -0.71
CA LYS A 229 -5.17 -8.53 -1.45
C LYS A 229 -3.79 -8.43 -2.07
N GLU A 230 -3.12 -9.57 -2.12
CA GLU A 230 -1.83 -9.73 -2.78
C GLU A 230 -1.93 -10.97 -3.67
N ASN A 231 -1.79 -10.77 -4.98
CA ASN A 231 -1.80 -11.83 -5.98
C ASN A 231 -0.82 -11.49 -7.11
N LEU A 232 -0.86 -12.23 -8.23
CA LEU A 232 0.06 -11.97 -9.35
C LEU A 232 -0.18 -10.61 -10.03
N SER A 233 -1.37 -10.05 -9.89
CA SER A 233 -1.79 -8.80 -10.51
C SER A 233 -2.05 -7.68 -9.50
N GLU A 234 -1.95 -7.95 -8.20
CA GLU A 234 -2.22 -6.96 -7.14
C GLU A 234 -1.12 -7.05 -6.09
N ILE A 235 -0.43 -5.95 -5.85
CA ILE A 235 0.60 -5.85 -4.81
C ILE A 235 0.24 -4.65 -3.94
N SER A 236 0.23 -4.85 -2.63
CA SER A 236 -0.09 -3.79 -1.68
C SER A 236 1.12 -3.45 -0.80
N LEU A 237 1.28 -2.16 -0.51
CA LEU A 237 2.31 -1.63 0.36
C LEU A 237 1.65 -0.79 1.45
N MET A 238 2.21 -0.82 2.65
CA MET A 238 1.78 0.02 3.77
C MET A 238 2.96 0.91 4.16
N GLU A 239 2.84 2.21 3.90
CA GLU A 239 3.92 3.18 3.98
C GLU A 239 3.36 4.61 4.09
N ASP A 240 3.94 5.44 4.95
CA ASP A 240 3.71 6.89 4.98
C ASP A 240 4.38 7.58 3.76
N ILE A 241 3.62 7.82 2.69
CA ILE A 241 4.14 8.39 1.43
C ILE A 241 4.06 9.91 1.36
N ASP A 242 3.31 10.56 2.24
CA ASP A 242 3.19 12.03 2.31
C ASP A 242 3.80 12.65 3.57
N GLU A 243 4.43 11.82 4.41
CA GLU A 243 5.18 12.19 5.61
C GLU A 243 4.31 12.86 6.70
N ASP A 244 3.03 12.53 6.76
CA ASP A 244 2.11 13.04 7.77
C ASP A 244 2.10 12.23 9.08
N GLY A 245 2.88 11.14 9.11
CA GLY A 245 3.06 10.25 10.25
C GLY A 245 2.01 9.14 10.37
N TYR A 246 1.05 9.07 9.45
CA TYR A 246 0.14 7.94 9.30
C TYR A 246 0.62 7.01 8.18
N GLU A 247 0.47 5.70 8.39
CA GLU A 247 0.73 4.72 7.35
C GLU A 247 -0.39 4.76 6.30
N ASP A 248 -0.03 4.95 5.04
CA ASP A 248 -0.95 4.84 3.91
C ASP A 248 -1.00 3.41 3.39
N ILE A 249 -2.06 3.06 2.64
CA ILE A 249 -2.12 1.80 1.90
C ILE A 249 -2.07 2.11 0.41
N ILE A 250 -1.03 1.60 -0.26
CA ILE A 250 -0.78 1.79 -1.69
C ILE A 250 -1.00 0.46 -2.39
N VAL A 251 -1.99 0.40 -3.27
CA VAL A 251 -2.35 -0.80 -4.02
C VAL A 251 -1.92 -0.62 -5.48
N HIS A 252 -1.08 -1.53 -5.96
CA HIS A 252 -0.63 -1.62 -7.34
C HIS A 252 -1.41 -2.72 -8.05
N GLU A 253 -2.23 -2.36 -9.02
CA GLU A 253 -3.06 -3.29 -9.79
C GLU A 253 -2.61 -3.33 -11.25
N GLN A 254 -2.33 -4.53 -11.77
CA GLN A 254 -2.02 -4.76 -13.18
C GLN A 254 -3.26 -5.25 -13.92
N GLY A 255 -3.63 -4.51 -14.97
CA GLY A 255 -4.76 -4.84 -15.83
C GLY A 255 -4.35 -4.82 -17.30
N PHE A 256 -4.97 -5.68 -18.11
CA PHE A 256 -4.86 -5.60 -19.57
C PHE A 256 -5.86 -4.56 -20.10
N GLU A 257 -5.37 -3.58 -20.85
CA GLU A 257 -6.18 -2.57 -21.52
C GLU A 257 -6.13 -2.81 -23.04
N GLU A 258 -7.30 -2.87 -23.67
CA GLU A 258 -7.42 -3.18 -25.08
C GLU A 258 -6.70 -2.12 -25.93
N GLY A 259 -5.74 -2.56 -26.74
CA GLY A 259 -4.98 -1.70 -27.65
C GLY A 259 -3.76 -1.00 -27.06
N THR A 260 -3.54 -1.01 -25.73
CA THR A 260 -2.41 -0.32 -25.07
C THR A 260 -1.46 -1.25 -24.32
N GLY A 261 -1.86 -2.50 -24.06
CA GLY A 261 -1.05 -3.52 -23.39
C GLY A 261 -1.41 -3.68 -21.91
N PHE A 262 -0.41 -3.93 -21.06
CA PHE A 262 -0.62 -3.97 -19.62
C PHE A 262 -0.45 -2.57 -19.04
N GLU A 263 -1.43 -2.13 -18.26
CA GLU A 263 -1.36 -0.92 -17.46
C GLU A 263 -1.18 -1.32 -15.99
N THR A 264 -0.49 -0.47 -15.24
CA THR A 264 -0.41 -0.57 -13.78
C THR A 264 -1.09 0.66 -13.18
N PHE A 265 -2.13 0.42 -12.40
CA PHE A 265 -2.82 1.43 -11.61
C PHE A 265 -2.21 1.44 -10.21
N ILE A 266 -1.98 2.64 -9.67
CA ILE A 266 -1.64 2.83 -8.26
C ILE A 266 -2.79 3.56 -7.59
N THR A 267 -3.39 2.94 -6.60
CA THR A 267 -4.45 3.50 -5.77
C THR A 267 -3.92 3.77 -4.38
N TRP A 268 -4.04 5.01 -3.91
CA TRP A 268 -3.68 5.44 -2.57
C TRP A 268 -4.92 5.52 -1.70
N TYR A 269 -4.92 4.73 -0.63
CA TYR A 269 -5.89 4.80 0.46
C TYR A 269 -5.26 5.50 1.65
N LYS A 270 -5.92 6.57 2.10
CA LYS A 270 -5.44 7.40 3.21
C LYS A 270 -6.32 7.19 4.44
N TRP A 271 -5.69 7.18 5.61
CA TRP A 271 -6.40 7.17 6.88
C TRP A 271 -7.07 8.53 7.14
N ASN A 272 -8.39 8.57 7.22
CA ASN A 272 -9.16 9.81 7.40
C ASN A 272 -9.57 10.07 8.87
N LEU A 273 -8.83 9.51 9.83
CA LEU A 273 -9.13 9.45 11.28
C LEU A 273 -10.20 8.43 11.69
N ARG A 274 -10.95 7.86 10.75
CA ARG A 274 -12.00 6.87 11.02
C ARG A 274 -11.77 5.56 10.28
N GLU A 275 -11.44 5.62 9.00
CA GLU A 275 -11.20 4.47 8.15
C GLU A 275 -10.20 4.81 7.04
N TYR A 276 -9.72 3.77 6.34
CA TYR A 276 -9.00 3.96 5.09
C TYR A 276 -10.00 4.19 3.97
N THR A 277 -9.84 5.32 3.26
CA THR A 277 -10.65 5.66 2.09
C THR A 277 -9.76 5.89 0.89
N GLU A 278 -10.24 5.51 -0.30
CA GLU A 278 -9.55 5.87 -1.54
C GLU A 278 -9.40 7.38 -1.62
N TYR A 279 -8.17 7.83 -1.77
CA TYR A 279 -7.82 9.25 -1.87
C TYR A 279 -7.51 9.63 -3.31
N LYS A 280 -6.69 8.83 -4.00
CA LYS A 280 -6.32 9.10 -5.40
C LYS A 280 -5.85 7.84 -6.12
N THR A 281 -6.08 7.82 -7.43
CA THR A 281 -5.61 6.76 -8.34
C THR A 281 -4.80 7.37 -9.48
N THR A 282 -3.74 6.71 -9.92
CA THR A 282 -2.88 7.14 -11.05
C THR A 282 -2.41 5.97 -11.91
N ASN A 283 -2.00 6.25 -13.14
CA ASN A 283 -1.45 5.27 -14.08
C ASN A 283 0.08 5.33 -14.11
N ILE A 284 0.74 4.20 -14.36
CA ILE A 284 2.20 4.17 -14.48
C ILE A 284 2.63 4.26 -15.93
N VAL A 285 2.14 3.35 -16.77
CA VAL A 285 2.65 3.17 -18.13
C VAL A 285 2.26 4.38 -18.98
N ARG A 286 0.99 4.81 -18.92
CA ARG A 286 0.53 6.03 -19.59
C ARG A 286 1.32 7.27 -19.19
N ASN A 287 1.46 7.53 -17.88
CA ASN A 287 2.15 8.70 -17.40
C ASN A 287 3.65 8.67 -17.72
N LEU A 288 4.26 7.49 -17.77
CA LEU A 288 5.67 7.34 -18.15
C LEU A 288 5.88 7.62 -19.65
N ARG A 289 4.95 7.16 -20.51
CA ARG A 289 4.96 7.50 -21.93
C ARG A 289 4.83 9.01 -22.15
N ASP A 290 3.92 9.66 -21.42
CA ASP A 290 3.75 11.12 -21.47
C ASP A 290 5.00 11.86 -20.98
N PHE A 291 5.64 11.37 -19.90
CA PHE A 291 6.92 11.89 -19.43
C PHE A 291 8.01 11.83 -20.50
N PHE A 292 8.15 10.70 -21.20
CA PHE A 292 9.11 10.55 -22.30
C PHE A 292 8.78 11.42 -23.51
N LEU A 293 7.49 11.59 -23.83
CA LEU A 293 7.05 12.45 -24.92
C LEU A 293 7.46 13.90 -24.66
N ILE A 294 7.13 14.44 -23.48
CA ILE A 294 7.49 15.80 -23.07
C ILE A 294 9.01 15.99 -23.04
N CYS A 295 9.75 15.02 -22.49
CA CYS A 295 11.22 15.04 -22.54
C CYS A 295 11.74 15.11 -23.97
N SER A 296 11.17 14.31 -24.87
CA SER A 296 11.55 14.30 -26.29
C SER A 296 11.28 15.64 -26.97
N GLU A 297 10.18 16.32 -26.64
CA GLU A 297 9.83 17.62 -27.21
C GLU A 297 10.85 18.69 -26.79
N TYR A 298 11.18 18.78 -25.50
CA TYR A 298 12.18 19.74 -25.02
C TYR A 298 13.56 19.50 -25.64
N LEU A 299 13.99 18.24 -25.72
CA LEU A 299 15.28 17.87 -26.30
C LEU A 299 15.35 18.18 -27.80
N ARG A 300 14.28 17.91 -28.57
CA ARG A 300 14.21 18.26 -30.00
C ARG A 300 14.19 19.77 -30.22
N ALA A 301 13.52 20.52 -29.36
CA ALA A 301 13.48 21.98 -29.42
C ALA A 301 14.77 22.66 -28.95
N GLY A 302 15.73 21.90 -28.39
CA GLY A 302 16.95 22.46 -27.79
C GLY A 302 16.70 23.24 -26.51
N GLN A 303 15.54 23.05 -25.86
CA GLN A 303 15.15 23.69 -24.61
C GLN A 303 15.71 22.92 -23.41
N ILE A 304 17.05 22.85 -23.31
CA ILE A 304 17.73 22.01 -22.31
C ILE A 304 17.35 22.42 -20.89
N SER A 305 17.27 23.72 -20.58
CA SER A 305 16.90 24.18 -19.24
C SER A 305 15.50 23.68 -18.84
N SER A 306 14.52 23.76 -19.75
CA SER A 306 13.16 23.26 -19.52
C SER A 306 13.10 21.74 -19.41
N PHE A 307 13.93 21.02 -20.18
CA PHE A 307 14.10 19.58 -20.01
C PHE A 307 14.61 19.24 -18.60
N LEU A 308 15.68 19.90 -18.14
CA LEU A 308 16.25 19.65 -16.82
C LEU A 308 15.26 19.99 -15.71
N ASP A 309 14.58 21.13 -15.82
CA ASP A 309 13.55 21.55 -14.87
C ASP A 309 12.40 20.56 -14.79
N TYR A 310 12.04 19.89 -15.89
CA TYR A 310 10.97 18.90 -15.92
C TYR A 310 11.45 17.53 -15.45
N ALA A 311 12.57 17.06 -15.98
CA ALA A 311 13.01 15.68 -15.92
C ALA A 311 13.87 15.34 -14.69
N LEU A 312 14.40 16.33 -13.97
CA LEU A 312 15.11 16.12 -12.71
C LEU A 312 14.27 16.51 -11.50
N ASP A 313 14.67 15.98 -10.34
CA ASP A 313 14.23 16.51 -9.06
C ASP A 313 14.80 17.92 -8.84
N SER A 314 13.95 18.81 -8.32
CA SER A 314 14.29 20.23 -8.18
C SER A 314 15.43 20.47 -7.19
N GLU A 315 15.54 19.66 -6.13
CA GLU A 315 16.64 19.75 -5.17
C GLU A 315 17.95 19.30 -5.83
N ALA A 316 17.92 18.18 -6.54
CA ALA A 316 19.08 17.64 -7.27
C ALA A 316 19.59 18.63 -8.33
N LEU A 317 18.70 19.20 -9.13
CA LEU A 317 19.05 20.21 -10.14
C LEU A 317 19.66 21.46 -9.49
N THR A 318 19.06 21.97 -8.41
CA THR A 318 19.56 23.14 -7.68
C THR A 318 20.95 22.88 -7.11
N LYS A 319 21.19 21.70 -6.55
CA LYS A 319 22.48 21.27 -6.03
C LYS A 319 23.56 21.28 -7.13
N LEU A 320 23.29 20.65 -8.27
CA LEU A 320 24.21 20.62 -9.41
C LEU A 320 24.50 22.02 -9.97
N LYS A 321 23.47 22.87 -10.06
CA LYS A 321 23.65 24.27 -10.50
C LYS A 321 24.52 25.08 -9.54
N THR A 322 24.33 24.89 -8.23
CA THR A 322 25.12 25.55 -7.19
C THR A 322 26.58 25.08 -7.21
N GLN A 323 26.83 23.82 -7.60
CA GLN A 323 28.16 23.27 -7.80
C GLN A 323 28.83 23.78 -9.10
N GLY A 324 28.13 24.55 -9.93
CA GLY A 324 28.67 25.18 -11.14
C GLY A 324 28.52 24.34 -12.42
N TYR A 325 27.75 23.25 -12.40
CA TYR A 325 27.51 22.45 -13.60
C TYR A 325 26.63 23.20 -14.61
N SER A 326 27.09 23.26 -15.87
CA SER A 326 26.31 23.81 -16.99
C SER A 326 25.13 22.88 -17.33
N ASP A 327 24.14 23.40 -18.07
CA ASP A 327 23.02 22.58 -18.56
C ASP A 327 23.51 21.38 -19.40
N THR A 328 24.52 21.60 -20.24
CA THR A 328 25.12 20.57 -21.08
C THR A 328 25.84 19.49 -20.27
N ALA A 329 26.59 19.89 -19.23
CA ALA A 329 27.27 18.94 -18.36
C ALA A 329 26.27 18.07 -17.57
N ILE A 330 25.17 18.66 -17.09
CA ILE A 330 24.11 17.90 -16.42
C ILE A 330 23.44 16.93 -17.40
N LEU A 331 23.23 17.36 -18.64
CA LEU A 331 22.65 16.50 -19.69
C LEU A 331 23.54 15.29 -20.01
N GLU A 332 24.86 15.48 -20.04
CA GLU A 332 25.87 14.40 -20.18
C GLU A 332 25.85 13.43 -18.99
N MET A 333 25.57 13.92 -17.78
CA MET A 333 25.44 13.08 -16.59
C MET A 333 24.17 12.22 -16.63
N ILE A 334 23.07 12.73 -17.20
CA ILE A 334 21.82 11.97 -17.38
C ILE A 334 22.00 10.89 -18.44
N PHE A 335 22.56 11.24 -19.60
CA PHE A 335 22.68 10.37 -20.76
C PHE A 335 24.10 9.83 -20.90
N ARG A 336 24.37 8.72 -20.24
CA ARG A 336 25.68 8.06 -20.25
C ARG A 336 25.84 7.25 -21.53
N SER A 337 26.98 7.41 -22.21
CA SER A 337 27.27 6.59 -23.39
C SER A 337 27.26 5.11 -23.04
N SER A 338 26.57 4.28 -23.83
CA SER A 338 26.72 2.83 -23.73
C SER A 338 28.01 2.32 -24.39
N GLY A 339 28.78 3.20 -25.04
CA GLY A 339 29.98 2.89 -25.83
C GLY A 339 31.25 3.59 -25.34
N ASP A 340 32.18 3.87 -26.27
CA ASP A 340 33.47 4.48 -25.96
C ASP A 340 33.27 5.94 -25.49
N PRO A 341 33.67 6.30 -24.25
CA PRO A 341 33.48 7.65 -23.71
C PRO A 341 34.15 8.75 -24.53
N GLU A 342 35.18 8.46 -25.32
CA GLU A 342 35.82 9.45 -26.20
C GLU A 342 34.93 9.88 -27.38
N SER A 343 33.96 9.05 -27.78
CA SER A 343 33.06 9.34 -28.92
C SER A 343 31.99 10.39 -28.62
N VAL A 344 31.75 10.69 -27.35
CA VAL A 344 30.60 11.50 -26.89
C VAL A 344 30.98 12.94 -26.52
N SER A 345 32.27 13.25 -26.46
CA SER A 345 32.76 14.59 -26.12
C SER A 345 32.22 15.63 -27.12
N GLY A 346 31.45 16.59 -26.61
CA GLY A 346 30.80 17.63 -27.40
C GLY A 346 29.56 17.19 -28.17
N PHE A 347 29.08 15.95 -27.99
CA PHE A 347 27.81 15.51 -28.58
C PHE A 347 26.62 16.35 -28.11
N PHE A 348 26.71 16.91 -26.91
CA PHE A 348 25.68 17.76 -26.30
C PHE A 348 25.92 19.26 -26.55
N ASP A 349 27.01 19.65 -27.20
CA ASP A 349 27.37 21.05 -27.41
C ASP A 349 26.46 21.72 -28.44
N SER A 350 25.56 22.59 -27.96
CA SER A 350 24.69 23.51 -28.73
C SER A 350 23.72 22.88 -29.75
N GLY A 351 22.46 23.35 -29.71
CA GLY A 351 21.40 22.93 -30.63
C GLY A 351 20.54 21.76 -30.14
N GLY A 352 19.34 21.65 -30.71
CA GLY A 352 18.41 20.56 -30.44
C GLY A 352 18.79 19.26 -31.15
N PHE A 353 18.21 18.16 -30.70
CA PHE A 353 18.39 16.85 -31.35
C PHE A 353 17.44 16.69 -32.53
N THR A 354 17.94 16.17 -33.66
CA THR A 354 17.08 15.83 -34.81
C THR A 354 16.29 14.55 -34.58
N THR A 355 16.80 13.66 -33.74
CA THR A 355 16.15 12.40 -33.36
C THR A 355 16.27 12.23 -31.86
N VAL A 356 15.14 11.97 -31.20
CA VAL A 356 15.07 11.59 -29.78
C VAL A 356 14.05 10.48 -29.70
N VAL A 357 14.49 9.27 -29.32
CA VAL A 357 13.63 8.09 -29.22
C VAL A 357 13.87 7.43 -27.88
N PHE A 358 12.87 7.52 -27.01
CA PHE A 358 12.76 6.75 -25.77
C PHE A 358 12.22 5.34 -26.07
N PRO A 359 12.44 4.35 -25.18
CA PRO A 359 11.93 3.01 -25.40
C PRO A 359 10.40 2.99 -25.30
N GLU A 360 9.77 2.10 -26.07
CA GLU A 360 8.35 1.81 -25.93
C GLU A 360 8.12 0.96 -24.69
N ILE A 361 7.35 1.49 -23.73
CA ILE A 361 7.03 0.81 -22.48
C ILE A 361 5.63 0.21 -22.60
N MET A 362 5.52 -1.11 -22.44
CA MET A 362 4.27 -1.88 -22.56
C MET A 362 3.76 -2.46 -21.24
N GLU A 363 4.56 -2.33 -20.19
CA GLU A 363 4.30 -2.77 -18.82
C GLU A 363 5.11 -1.90 -17.86
N THR A 364 4.78 -1.89 -16.57
CA THR A 364 5.57 -1.14 -15.58
C THR A 364 7.02 -1.66 -15.54
N PRO A 365 8.03 -0.79 -15.75
CA PRO A 365 9.43 -1.22 -15.73
C PRO A 365 9.99 -1.33 -14.29
N PHE A 366 9.20 -0.93 -13.30
CA PHE A 366 9.61 -0.85 -11.91
C PHE A 366 9.31 -2.14 -11.16
N SER A 367 10.31 -2.66 -10.46
CA SER A 367 10.15 -3.83 -9.60
C SER A 367 9.66 -3.41 -8.22
N TYR A 368 8.55 -3.98 -7.79
CA TYR A 368 8.00 -3.78 -6.43
C TYR A 368 8.71 -4.64 -5.37
N ALA A 369 9.69 -5.46 -5.76
CA ALA A 369 10.45 -6.29 -4.82
C ALA A 369 11.34 -5.44 -3.90
N ASN A 370 11.85 -4.31 -4.40
CA ASN A 370 12.64 -3.37 -3.62
C ASN A 370 11.80 -2.12 -3.32
N ARG A 371 11.05 -2.19 -2.22
CA ARG A 371 10.03 -1.19 -1.81
C ARG A 371 10.55 0.26 -1.72
N MET A 372 11.87 0.42 -1.60
CA MET A 372 12.52 1.74 -1.44
C MET A 372 13.20 2.23 -2.72
N ASP A 373 13.17 1.47 -3.81
CA ASP A 373 14.01 1.75 -4.97
C ASP A 373 13.32 1.43 -6.30
N PHE A 374 12.37 2.28 -6.69
CA PHE A 374 11.73 2.22 -8.01
C PHE A 374 12.65 2.75 -9.10
N ARG A 375 13.78 2.09 -9.31
CA ARG A 375 14.76 2.44 -10.36
C ARG A 375 14.66 1.50 -11.55
N HIS A 376 14.90 2.07 -12.72
CA HIS A 376 15.01 1.33 -13.96
C HIS A 376 15.97 2.06 -14.91
N GLN A 377 16.83 1.33 -15.60
CA GLN A 377 17.71 1.92 -16.60
C GLN A 377 17.03 1.87 -17.97
N VAL A 378 16.95 3.02 -18.65
CA VAL A 378 16.36 3.14 -19.98
C VAL A 378 17.42 3.43 -21.03
N SER A 379 17.22 2.90 -22.24
CA SER A 379 18.06 3.18 -23.40
C SER A 379 17.40 4.22 -24.30
N VAL A 380 18.11 5.31 -24.58
CA VAL A 380 17.60 6.47 -25.32
C VAL A 380 18.45 6.70 -26.55
N ARG A 381 17.82 6.74 -27.73
CA ARG A 381 18.52 7.05 -28.98
C ARG A 381 18.45 8.54 -29.24
N LEU A 382 19.61 9.19 -29.32
CA LEU A 382 19.74 10.60 -29.66
C LEU A 382 20.48 10.75 -31.01
N GLY A 383 20.03 11.67 -31.85
CA GLY A 383 20.66 11.96 -33.13
C GLY A 383 20.74 13.46 -33.37
N ARG A 384 21.80 13.89 -34.05
CA ARG A 384 22.03 15.28 -34.46
C ARG A 384 22.25 15.37 -35.96
N MET A 385 22.02 16.56 -36.51
CA MET A 385 22.29 16.82 -37.92
C MET A 385 23.80 16.68 -38.19
N GLY A 386 24.17 15.85 -39.16
CA GLY A 386 25.58 15.62 -39.52
C GLY A 386 26.32 14.61 -38.65
N HIS A 387 25.69 14.06 -37.60
CA HIS A 387 26.25 13.00 -36.75
C HIS A 387 25.44 11.71 -36.88
N GLN A 388 26.06 10.57 -36.58
CA GLN A 388 25.32 9.31 -36.45
C GLN A 388 24.46 9.36 -35.18
N SER A 389 23.33 8.66 -35.19
CA SER A 389 22.52 8.49 -33.98
C SER A 389 23.24 7.55 -33.01
N GLU A 390 23.28 7.93 -31.74
CA GLU A 390 23.92 7.17 -30.67
C GLU A 390 22.89 6.72 -29.64
N ILE A 391 23.22 5.68 -28.89
CA ILE A 391 22.39 5.14 -27.81
C ILE A 391 23.04 5.49 -26.47
N PHE A 392 22.23 6.06 -25.60
CA PHE A 392 22.60 6.46 -24.25
C PHE A 392 21.80 5.65 -23.23
N LEU A 393 22.38 5.47 -22.06
CA LEU A 393 21.72 4.90 -20.89
C LEU A 393 21.40 6.03 -19.92
N ALA A 394 20.16 6.05 -19.42
CA ALA A 394 19.74 6.96 -18.38
C ALA A 394 19.04 6.17 -17.27
N ASP A 395 19.33 6.51 -16.02
CA ASP A 395 18.64 5.90 -14.89
C ASP A 395 17.37 6.69 -14.61
N LEU A 396 16.24 5.99 -14.64
CA LEU A 396 14.90 6.51 -14.39
C LEU A 396 14.46 6.07 -13.00
N SER A 397 13.74 6.93 -12.30
CA SER A 397 13.06 6.58 -11.07
C SER A 397 11.63 7.09 -11.01
N MET A 398 10.79 6.33 -10.32
CA MET A 398 9.48 6.78 -9.87
C MET A 398 9.60 7.34 -8.45
N LYS A 399 9.03 8.54 -8.23
CA LYS A 399 9.01 9.15 -6.91
C LYS A 399 8.26 8.28 -5.90
N LYS A 400 8.73 8.30 -4.65
CA LYS A 400 8.07 7.67 -3.49
C LYS A 400 6.57 8.01 -3.43
N ASN A 401 6.23 9.28 -3.65
CA ASN A 401 4.86 9.74 -3.81
C ASN A 401 4.52 9.96 -5.29
N PRO A 402 3.94 8.97 -6.00
CA PRO A 402 3.63 9.09 -7.43
C PRO A 402 2.42 10.00 -7.71
N PHE A 403 1.78 10.56 -6.68
CA PHE A 403 0.57 11.37 -6.80
C PHE A 403 0.84 12.88 -6.86
N GLN A 404 2.09 13.30 -6.66
CA GLN A 404 2.53 14.68 -6.81
C GLN A 404 2.68 15.08 -8.29
N ASN A 405 2.97 16.36 -8.54
CA ASN A 405 3.05 16.92 -9.90
C ASN A 405 4.09 16.24 -10.81
N LYS A 406 5.07 15.52 -10.24
CA LYS A 406 6.10 14.79 -10.99
C LYS A 406 6.18 13.37 -10.46
N GLN A 407 5.72 12.42 -11.26
CA GLN A 407 5.77 11.00 -10.92
C GLN A 407 7.14 10.37 -11.23
N PHE A 408 7.82 10.83 -12.28
CA PHE A 408 9.09 10.28 -12.74
C PHE A 408 10.17 11.33 -12.81
N CYS A 409 11.42 10.91 -12.66
CA CYS A 409 12.59 11.72 -12.92
C CYS A 409 13.78 10.85 -13.37
N PHE A 410 14.74 11.46 -14.04
CA PHE A 410 16.06 10.86 -14.20
C PHE A 410 16.88 11.04 -12.92
N ILE A 411 17.68 10.03 -12.60
CA ILE A 411 18.66 10.07 -11.51
C ILE A 411 20.05 10.23 -12.13
N ILE A 412 20.86 11.04 -11.47
CA ILE A 412 22.29 11.14 -11.72
C ILE A 412 22.98 10.45 -10.55
N GLU A 413 23.67 9.33 -10.81
CA GLU A 413 24.48 8.65 -9.79
C GLU A 413 25.68 9.53 -9.42
N GLU A 414 25.89 9.77 -8.12
CA GLU A 414 27.04 10.50 -7.58
C GLU A 414 28.34 9.68 -7.62
#